data_AF-A0A255H467-F1
#
_entry.id   AF-A0A255H467-F1
#
_cell.length_a   1.000
_cell.length_b   1.000
_cell.length_c   1.000
_cell.angle_alpha   90.00
_cell.angle_beta   90.00
_cell.angle_gamma   90.00
#
_symmetry.space_group_name_H-M   'P 1'
#
loop_
_entity.id
_entity.type
_entity.pdbx_description
1 polymer ?
#
loop_
_entity_poly.entity_id
_entity_poly.type
_entity_poly.pdbx_seq_one_letter_code
_entity_poly.pdbx_strand_id
1 'polypeptide(L)' 'MRYVDPHVSLIRPVRPRTPGECEDCVAVGSRWVHLRMCRTCGKVVCCDSSPMRHARTHALTAGHPIVRSLEPGENWS' A
#
# COMPACT_ATOMS: atom_id res chain seq x y z
N MET A 1 -3.68 -26.96 -15.73
CA MET A 1 -3.44 -25.53 -16.07
C MET A 1 -3.36 -24.76 -14.76
N ARG A 2 -2.25 -24.08 -14.46
CA ARG A 2 -2.13 -23.31 -13.20
C ARG A 2 -2.80 -21.96 -13.41
N TYR A 3 -3.89 -21.70 -12.69
CA TYR A 3 -4.47 -20.36 -12.62
C TYR A 3 -3.50 -19.48 -11.83
N VAL A 4 -2.99 -18.44 -12.48
CA VAL A 4 -2.18 -17.40 -11.84
C VAL A 4 -3.09 -16.19 -11.71
N ASP A 5 -3.17 -15.63 -10.50
CA ASP A 5 -3.90 -14.39 -10.29
C ASP A 5 -3.31 -13.28 -11.19
N PRO A 6 -4.14 -12.59 -12.00
CA PRO A 6 -3.64 -11.61 -12.96
C PRO A 6 -2.99 -10.40 -12.28
N HIS A 7 -3.36 -10.08 -11.03
CA HIS A 7 -2.81 -8.93 -10.31
C HIS A 7 -1.34 -9.13 -9.94
N VAL A 8 -0.87 -10.36 -9.78
CA VAL A 8 0.56 -10.66 -9.55
C VAL A 8 1.44 -10.06 -10.64
N SER A 9 0.95 -9.96 -11.87
CA SER A 9 1.67 -9.37 -13.01
C SER A 9 1.90 -7.85 -12.87
N LEU A 10 1.20 -7.19 -11.95
CA LEU A 10 1.34 -5.76 -11.67
C LEU A 10 2.53 -5.45 -10.74
N ILE A 11 3.15 -6.46 -10.12
CA ILE A 11 4.27 -6.25 -9.20
C ILE A 11 5.50 -5.75 -9.95
N ARG A 12 6.13 -4.70 -9.41
CA ARG A 12 7.33 -4.04 -9.92
C ARG A 12 8.40 -3.90 -8.82
N PRO A 13 9.69 -3.80 -9.16
CA PRO A 13 10.76 -3.55 -8.19
C PRO A 13 10.78 -2.09 -7.74
N VAL A 14 9.73 -1.66 -7.05
CA VAL A 14 9.57 -0.28 -6.55
C VAL A 14 10.02 -0.14 -5.10
N ARG A 15 10.49 1.06 -4.76
CA ARG A 15 10.85 1.48 -3.40
C ARG A 15 9.75 2.36 -2.81
N PRO A 16 9.62 2.42 -1.47
CA PRO A 16 8.67 3.33 -0.84
C PRO A 16 9.03 4.78 -1.15
N ARG A 17 8.07 5.56 -1.64
CA ARG A 17 8.25 6.98 -1.96
C ARG A 17 8.43 7.83 -0.70
N THR A 18 7.65 7.54 0.34
CA THR A 18 7.69 8.20 1.64
C THR A 18 7.84 7.15 2.74
N PRO A 19 9.08 6.70 3.00
CA PRO A 19 9.33 5.70 4.04
C PRO A 19 8.83 6.20 5.40
N GLY A 20 7.92 5.46 6.03
CA GLY A 20 7.43 5.76 7.38
C GLY A 20 6.21 6.69 7.45
N GLU A 21 5.71 7.21 6.32
CA GLU A 21 4.58 8.14 6.32
C GLU A 21 3.58 7.87 5.20
N CYS A 22 2.30 8.06 5.50
CA CYS A 22 1.24 8.14 4.50
C CYS A 22 1.01 9.62 4.14
N GLU A 23 1.48 10.02 2.95
CA GLU A 23 1.38 11.41 2.44
C GLU A 23 -0.06 11.97 2.54
N ASP A 24 -1.04 11.15 2.18
CA ASP A 24 -2.44 11.56 2.15
C ASP A 24 -2.99 11.77 3.57
N CYS A 25 -2.51 11.01 4.56
CA CYS A 25 -2.86 11.23 5.98
C CYS A 25 -2.19 12.51 6.51
N VAL A 26 -0.92 12.74 6.18
CA VAL A 26 -0.20 13.96 6.58
C VAL A 26 -0.90 15.20 6.03
N ALA A 27 -1.30 15.17 4.75
CA ALA A 27 -1.98 16.29 4.10
C ALA A 27 -3.31 16.70 4.79
N VAL A 28 -4.02 15.74 5.39
CA VAL A 28 -5.29 16.00 6.09
C VAL A 28 -5.14 16.05 7.62
N GLY A 29 -3.92 15.95 8.14
CA GLY A 29 -3.66 15.94 9.59
C GLY A 29 -4.25 14.74 10.33
N SER A 30 -4.37 13.59 9.66
CA SER A 30 -4.95 12.37 10.24
C SER A 30 -3.89 11.36 10.67
N ARG A 31 -4.19 10.60 11.71
CA ARG A 31 -3.36 9.49 12.19
C ARG A 31 -3.57 8.22 11.36
N TRP A 32 -2.66 7.26 11.49
CA TRP A 32 -2.78 5.91 10.93
C TRP A 32 -2.40 4.85 11.96
N VAL A 33 -2.79 3.60 11.68
CA VAL A 33 -2.46 2.42 12.51
C VAL A 33 -1.20 1.74 11.96
N HIS A 34 -1.26 1.28 10.72
CA HIS A 34 -0.14 0.62 10.04
C HIS A 34 0.05 1.17 8.63
N LEU A 35 1.27 1.02 8.12
CA LEU A 35 1.61 1.44 6.77
C LEU A 35 1.73 0.25 5.81
N ARG A 36 1.35 0.52 4.56
CA ARG A 36 1.41 -0.40 3.44
C ARG A 36 2.09 0.29 2.26
N MET A 37 2.85 -0.46 1.48
CA MET A 37 3.50 0.05 0.27
C MET A 37 2.95 -0.65 -0.96
N CYS A 38 2.46 0.13 -1.92
CA CYS A 38 2.05 -0.38 -3.22
C CYS A 38 3.21 -1.07 -3.96
N ARG A 39 3.00 -2.30 -4.41
CA ARG A 39 3.98 -3.08 -5.17
C ARG A 39 4.03 -2.72 -6.66
N THR A 40 3.11 -1.88 -7.14
CA THR A 40 3.09 -1.38 -8.52
C THR A 40 3.83 -0.05 -8.65
N CYS A 41 3.56 0.91 -7.77
CA CYS A 41 4.04 2.30 -7.92
C CYS A 41 4.87 2.84 -6.74
N GLY A 42 4.97 2.11 -5.63
CA GLY A 42 5.77 2.49 -4.46
C GLY A 42 5.13 3.51 -3.51
N LYS A 43 3.88 3.94 -3.73
CA LYS A 43 3.17 4.83 -2.80
C LYS A 43 2.99 4.16 -1.44
N VAL A 44 3.21 4.91 -0.37
CA VAL A 44 2.96 4.47 1.01
C VAL A 44 1.60 4.98 1.45
N VAL A 45 0.75 4.08 1.92
CA VAL A 45 -0.64 4.32 2.27
C VAL A 45 -0.98 3.67 3.60
N CYS A 46 -1.91 4.27 4.36
CA CYS A 46 -2.39 3.69 5.60
C CYS A 46 -3.31 2.49 5.34
N CYS A 47 -3.28 1.48 6.22
CA CYS A 47 -4.09 0.27 6.10
C CYS A 47 -5.59 0.54 6.28
N ASP A 48 -6.42 -0.45 5.98
CA ASP A 48 -7.89 -0.34 6.10
C ASP A 48 -8.42 -0.26 7.54
N SER A 49 -7.59 -0.62 8.52
CA SER A 49 -7.89 -0.38 9.95
C SER A 49 -7.60 1.07 10.38
N SER A 50 -6.95 1.87 9.53
CA SER A 50 -6.73 3.30 9.80
C SER A 50 -8.00 4.11 9.48
N PRO A 51 -8.20 5.28 10.11
CA PRO A 51 -9.41 6.09 9.90
C PRO A 51 -9.69 6.43 8.43
N MET A 52 -8.64 6.76 7.67
CA MET A 52 -8.76 7.22 6.28
C MET A 52 -8.79 6.11 5.23
N ARG A 53 -8.33 4.89 5.56
CA ARG A 53 -8.36 3.71 4.67
C ARG A 53 -7.75 3.98 3.28
N HIS A 54 -6.61 4.68 3.23
CA HIS A 54 -5.98 5.08 1.96
C HIS A 54 -5.53 3.89 1.12
N ALA A 55 -5.24 2.72 1.70
CA ALA A 55 -4.94 1.51 0.94
C ALA A 55 -6.11 1.10 0.03
N ARG A 56 -7.33 0.95 0.56
CA ARG A 56 -8.52 0.65 -0.23
C ARG A 56 -8.80 1.71 -1.29
N THR A 57 -8.74 3.00 -0.94
CA THR A 57 -8.96 4.08 -1.90
C THR A 57 -7.93 4.04 -3.03
N HIS A 58 -6.66 3.80 -2.70
CA HIS A 58 -5.60 3.66 -3.70
C HIS A 58 -5.81 2.46 -4.62
N ALA A 59 -6.17 1.31 -4.07
CA ALA A 59 -6.45 0.11 -4.86
C ALA A 59 -7.57 0.35 -5.89
N LEU A 60 -8.65 1.03 -5.50
CA LEU A 60 -9.80 1.31 -6.36
C LEU A 60 -9.52 2.41 -7.40
N THR A 61 -8.82 3.48 -7.01
CA THR A 61 -8.61 4.65 -7.88
C THR A 61 -7.44 4.48 -8.83
N ALA A 62 -6.36 3.83 -8.38
CA ALA A 62 -5.16 3.60 -9.20
C ALA A 62 -5.16 2.22 -9.87
N GLY A 63 -6.06 1.30 -9.48
CA GLY A 63 -6.04 -0.08 -9.98
C GLY A 63 -4.83 -0.88 -9.46
N HIS A 64 -4.34 -0.57 -8.26
CA HIS A 64 -3.18 -1.21 -7.65
C HIS A 64 -3.55 -2.03 -6.41
N PRO A 65 -4.05 -3.26 -6.56
CA PRO A 65 -4.58 -4.03 -5.44
C PRO A 65 -3.51 -4.68 -4.55
N ILE A 66 -2.26 -4.80 -5.02
CA ILE A 66 -1.19 -5.47 -4.28
C ILE A 66 -0.35 -4.46 -3.49
N VAL A 67 -0.33 -4.63 -2.18
CA VAL A 67 0.47 -3.86 -1.23
C VAL A 67 1.24 -4.80 -0.31
N ARG A 68 2.41 -4.38 0.17
CA ARG A 68 3.15 -5.09 1.24
C ARG A 68 3.10 -4.34 2.56
N SER A 69 3.31 -5.04 3.67
CA SER A 69 3.53 -4.40 4.98
C SER A 69 4.83 -3.58 4.98
N LEU A 70 4.81 -2.45 5.68
CA LEU A 70 6.02 -1.69 6.05
C LEU A 70 6.26 -1.70 7.57
N GLU A 71 5.54 -2.54 8.31
CA GLU A 71 5.75 -2.63 9.76
C GLU A 71 7.14 -3.23 10.05
N PRO A 72 7.87 -2.68 11.04
CA PRO A 72 9.16 -3.23 11.45
C PRO A 72 9.04 -4.71 11.83
N GLY A 73 9.79 -5.58 11.17
CA GLY A 73 9.83 -7.02 11.47
C GLY A 73 8.80 -7.88 10.73
N GLU A 74 7.92 -7.30 9.90
CA GLU A 74 6.99 -8.06 9.06
C GLU A 74 7.52 -8.23 7.62
N ASN A 75 7.58 -9.46 7.11
CA ASN A 75 8.06 -9.79 5.75
C ASN A 75 6.99 -10.36 4.83
N TRP A 76 5.71 -10.04 5.05
CA TRP A 76 4.63 -10.52 4.19
C TRP A 76 4.27 -9.49 3.10
N SER A 77 4.01 -10.00 1.89
CA SER A 77 3.75 -9.25 0.65
C SER A 77 2.66 -9.93 -0.16
#